data_AF-A0A644YXH8-F1
#
_entry.id   AF-A0A644YXH8-F1
#
_cell.length_a   1.000
_cell.length_b   1.000
_cell.length_c   1.000
_cell.angle_alpha   90.00
_cell.angle_beta   90.00
_cell.angle_gamma   90.00
#
_symmetry.space_group_name_H-M   'P 1'
#
loop_
_entity.id
_entity.type
_entity.pdbx_description
1 polymer ?
#
loop_
_entity_poly.entity_id
_entity_poly.type
_entity_poly.pdbx_seq_one_letter_code
_entity_poly.pdbx_strand_id
1 'polypeptide(L)' 'MAKAPNRVFTRDQLITYALEGEFNGYDRSIDTYIKSLRSKIESDRKNPRYVVTAHGMGYKFNTFYD' A
#
# COMPACT_ATOMS: atom_id res chain seq x y z
N MET A 1 -2.12 5.78 -3.80
CA MET A 1 -3.11 4.72 -4.10
C MET A 1 -4.55 5.23 -4.12
N ALA A 2 -5.09 5.83 -3.05
CA ALA A 2 -6.51 6.27 -3.02
C ALA A 2 -6.94 7.22 -4.15
N LYS A 3 -6.02 8.07 -4.65
CA LYS A 3 -6.24 8.93 -5.84
C LYS A 3 -6.38 8.18 -7.16
N ALA A 4 -6.07 6.88 -7.19
CA ALA A 4 -6.15 6.00 -8.35
C ALA A 4 -6.61 4.60 -7.87
N PRO A 5 -7.89 4.47 -7.49
CA PRO A 5 -8.42 3.23 -6.94
C PRO A 5 -8.33 2.08 -7.96
N ASN A 6 -8.29 0.85 -7.46
CA ASN A 6 -8.16 -0.41 -8.19
C ASN A 6 -6.88 -0.59 -9.02
N ARG A 7 -6.07 0.46 -9.22
CA ARG A 7 -4.74 0.38 -9.81
C ARG A 7 -3.79 -0.33 -8.86
N VAL A 8 -3.04 -1.30 -9.40
CA VAL A 8 -1.93 -1.95 -8.71
C VAL A 8 -0.69 -1.05 -8.78
N PHE A 9 -0.07 -0.84 -7.63
CA PHE A 9 1.20 -0.14 -7.48
C PHE A 9 2.26 -1.15 -7.04
N THR A 10 3.40 -1.17 -7.73
CA THR A 10 4.55 -1.96 -7.30
C THR A 10 5.16 -1.38 -6.03
N ARG A 11 5.99 -2.18 -5.34
CA ARG A 11 6.72 -1.73 -4.15
C ARG A 11 7.59 -0.52 -4.47
N ASP A 12 8.36 -0.59 -5.57
CA ASP A 12 9.22 0.49 -6.02
C ASP A 12 8.43 1.76 -6.34
N GLN A 13 7.29 1.64 -7.04
CA GLN A 13 6.41 2.77 -7.29
C GLN A 13 5.93 3.42 -5.99
N LEU A 14 5.53 2.63 -5.00
CA LEU A 14 5.09 3.16 -3.71
C LEU A 14 6.23 3.83 -2.95
N ILE A 15 7.45 3.31 -3.03
CA ILE A 15 8.65 3.93 -2.45
C ILE A 15 8.90 5.29 -3.13
N THR A 16 8.95 5.32 -4.46
CA THR A 16 9.16 6.55 -5.23
C THR A 16 8.08 7.61 -4.93
N TYR A 17 6.81 7.21 -4.87
CA TYR A 17 5.71 8.14 -4.59
C TYR A 17 5.65 8.60 -3.14
N ALA A 18 6.04 7.76 -2.17
CA ALA A 18 5.98 8.11 -0.75
C ALA A 18 7.15 8.99 -0.29
N LEU A 19 8.30 8.88 -0.96
CA LEU A 19 9.52 9.58 -0.57
C LEU A 19 9.84 10.78 -1.47
N GLU A 20 9.00 11.09 -2.46
CA GLU A 20 9.18 12.21 -3.41
C GLU A 20 10.59 12.24 -4.06
N GLY A 21 11.28 11.10 -4.13
CA GLY A 21 12.64 10.97 -4.67
C GLY A 21 13.77 10.99 -3.63
N GLU A 22 13.51 11.24 -2.35
CA GLU A 22 14.51 11.24 -1.28
C GLU A 22 14.55 9.89 -0.54
N PHE A 23 15.28 8.92 -1.10
CA PHE A 23 15.55 7.66 -0.40
C PHE A 23 16.75 7.83 0.56
N ASN A 24 16.47 8.16 1.83
CA ASN A 24 17.50 8.39 2.87
C ASN A 24 18.06 7.12 3.54
N GLY A 25 18.07 5.98 2.84
CA GLY A 25 18.77 4.76 3.30
C GLY A 25 18.19 4.04 4.53
N TYR A 26 17.16 4.59 5.20
CA TYR A 26 16.39 3.86 6.21
C TYR A 26 15.32 3.02 5.50
N ASP A 27 15.69 1.78 5.15
CA ASP A 27 14.82 0.79 4.53
C ASP A 27 13.78 0.27 5.54
N ARG A 28 12.81 1.11 5.89
CA ARG A 28 11.54 0.56 6.34
C ARG A 28 10.86 0.05 5.09
N SER A 29 10.87 -1.27 4.92
CA SER A 29 10.22 -1.91 3.79
C SER A 29 8.80 -1.38 3.63
N ILE A 30 8.36 -1.15 2.37
CA ILE A 30 6.99 -0.68 2.10
C ILE A 30 5.94 -1.57 2.77
N ASP A 31 6.23 -2.86 2.93
CA ASP A 31 5.40 -3.84 3.63
C ASP A 31 5.17 -3.47 5.11
N THR A 32 6.17 -2.88 5.80
CA THR A 32 6.03 -2.36 7.17
C THR A 32 5.08 -1.18 7.23
N TYR A 33 5.17 -0.28 6.25
CA TYR A 33 4.24 0.85 6.13
C TYR A 33 2.83 0.37 5.80
N ILE A 34 2.67 -0.60 4.90
CA ILE A 34 1.37 -1.20 4.59
C ILE A 34 0.77 -1.88 5.81
N LYS A 35 1.57 -2.64 6.59
CA LYS A 35 1.12 -3.26 7.85
C LYS A 35 0.64 -2.21 8.83
N SER A 36 1.40 -1.12 9.01
CA SER A 36 1.04 0.00 9.88
C SER A 36 -0.17 0.78 9.37
N LEU A 37 -0.36 0.89 8.05
CA LEU A 37 -1.50 1.56 7.46
C LEU A 37 -2.77 0.75 7.67
N ARG A 38 -2.74 -0.54 7.31
CA ARG A 38 -3.83 -1.48 7.59
C ARG A 38 -4.20 -1.47 9.07
N SER A 39 -3.19 -1.28 9.92
CA SER A 39 -3.41 -1.22 11.37
C SER A 39 -4.33 -0.10 11.82
N LYS A 40 -4.36 0.99 11.06
CA LYS A 40 -5.12 2.20 11.36
C LYS A 40 -6.47 2.25 10.67
N ILE A 41 -6.60 1.62 9.49
CA ILE A 41 -7.78 1.81 8.62
C ILE A 41 -8.62 0.56 8.40
N GLU A 42 -8.07 -0.63 8.63
CA GLU A 42 -8.80 -1.89 8.44
C GLU A 42 -9.46 -2.32 9.76
N SER A 43 -10.68 -2.83 9.68
CA SER A 43 -11.34 -3.49 10.81
C SER A 43 -10.66 -4.81 11.18
N ASP A 44 -10.24 -5.58 10.16
CA ASP A 44 -9.42 -6.78 10.30
C ASP A 44 -8.21 -6.70 9.37
N ARG A 45 -7.01 -6.65 9.97
CA ARG A 45 -5.75 -6.53 9.25
C ARG A 45 -5.38 -7.80 8.49
N LYS A 46 -5.91 -8.97 8.90
CA LYS A 46 -5.69 -10.26 8.23
C LYS A 46 -6.55 -10.39 6.97
N ASN A 47 -7.70 -9.72 6.95
CA ASN A 47 -8.65 -9.67 5.83
C ASN A 47 -8.84 -8.21 5.36
N PRO A 48 -7.80 -7.57 4.81
CA PRO A 48 -7.85 -6.14 4.48
C PRO A 48 -8.81 -5.87 3.32
N ARG A 49 -9.70 -4.89 3.49
CA ARG A 49 -10.69 -4.52 2.48
C ARG A 49 -10.30 -3.29 1.66
N TYR A 50 -9.52 -2.36 2.24
CA TYR A 50 -9.12 -1.12 1.58
C TYR A 50 -7.75 -1.23 0.91
N VAL A 51 -6.73 -1.72 1.62
CA VAL A 51 -5.37 -1.87 1.07
C VAL A 51 -5.11 -3.34 0.82
N VAL A 52 -5.34 -3.80 -0.41
CA VAL A 52 -5.30 -5.22 -0.78
C VAL A 52 -3.94 -5.58 -1.36
N THR A 53 -3.43 -6.76 -1.02
CA THR A 53 -2.21 -7.31 -1.63
C THR A 53 -2.55 -7.85 -3.03
N ALA A 54 -1.86 -7.35 -4.04
CA ALA A 54 -1.79 -7.98 -5.36
C ALA A 54 -0.56 -8.90 -5.36
N HIS A 55 -0.75 -10.18 -5.05
CA HIS A 55 0.36 -11.14 -4.87
C HIS A 55 1.32 -11.12 -6.06
N GLY A 56 2.63 -11.03 -5.78
CA GLY A 56 3.69 -10.91 -6.80
C GLY A 56 3.82 -9.54 -7.47
N MET A 57 2.82 -8.65 -7.33
CA MET A 57 2.81 -7.36 -8.04
C MET A 57 2.95 -6.15 -7.11
N GLY A 58 2.32 -6.16 -5.93
CA GLY A 58 2.36 -5.06 -4.98
C GLY A 58 1.04 -4.86 -4.25
N TYR A 59 0.53 -3.62 -4.23
CA TYR A 59 -0.66 -3.25 -3.47
C TYR A 59 -1.63 -2.41 -4.30
N LYS A 60 -2.92 -2.50 -3.98
CA LYS A 60 -3.95 -1.62 -4.55
C LYS A 60 -4.84 -1.05 -3.46
N PHE A 61 -5.38 0.13 -3.71
CA PHE A 61 -6.47 0.66 -2.91
C PHE A 61 -7.79 0.25 -3.55
N ASN A 62 -8.58 -0.54 -2.84
CA ASN A 62 -9.88 -1.02 -3.26
C ASN A 62 -10.96 -0.05 -2.77
N THR A 63 -11.78 0.42 -3.69
CA THR A 63 -13.03 1.13 -3.40
C THR A 63 -14.16 0.17 -3.70
N PHE A 64 -14.99 -0.14 -2.72
CA PHE A 64 -16.14 -1.01 -2.94
C PHE A 64 -17.00 -0.43 -4.06
N TYR A 65 -17.24 -1.24 -5.08
CA TYR A 65 -18.53 -1.24 -5.76
C TYR A 65 -19.21 -2.48 -5.19
N ASP A 66 -20.31 -2.30 -4.46
CA ASP A 66 -21.21 -3.41 -4.19
C ASP A 66 -21.66 -4.06 -5.52
#